data_AF-A0A0D6M7M4-F1
#
_entry.id   AF-A0A0D6M7M4-F1
#
_cell.length_a   1.000
_cell.length_b   1.000
_cell.length_c   1.000
_cell.angle_alpha   90.00
_cell.angle_beta   90.00
_cell.angle_gamma   90.00
#
_symmetry.space_group_name_H-M   'P 1'
#
loop_
_entity.id
_entity.type
_entity.pdbx_description
1 polymer ?
#
loop_
_entity_poly.entity_id
_entity_poly.type
_entity_poly.pdbx_seq_one_letter_code
_entity_poly.pdbx_strand_id
1 'polypeptide(L)'
;MTDLEDLTNGILNLTITYRRQLLSYNNDTFRSALKSIRDVSRITIACFESDEARRNFLVAIAEAGMDTEEYMWIMIESRKAGFGQQIDVEPLNSTAEFIADVKQKMTEPPYNCNDCTDIDPVRFTGTVIINQNLSRDPVFYVWGLNTSDQEVVLMKITGALSVEGVVISEMQPPSVIWVNHGGSPPLNRPHCGFDGKACPPSFVEQYLAVTLASIAVGLVLIAIIAAAVIYIMRTKRKEQERLNLLWQIPFISLQKPNQKDTTSHSFFTLGNDSIVARKHKVRTLMNKNDCAALRKVKG
;
A
#
# COMPACT_ATOMS: atom_id res chain seq x y z
N MET A 1 10.71 -36.06 9.93
CA MET A 1 10.60 -34.79 9.17
C MET A 1 11.41 -34.84 7.88
N THR A 2 12.56 -35.52 7.87
CA THR A 2 13.29 -35.94 6.66
C THR A 2 12.39 -36.60 5.62
N ASP A 3 11.48 -37.47 6.03
CA ASP A 3 10.61 -38.19 5.09
C ASP A 3 9.62 -37.27 4.37
N LEU A 4 9.09 -36.24 5.05
CA LEU A 4 8.23 -35.24 4.42
C LEU A 4 9.04 -34.35 3.46
N GLU A 5 10.27 -34.01 3.85
CA GLU A 5 11.19 -33.23 3.03
C GLU A 5 11.55 -33.99 1.74
N ASP A 6 11.90 -35.27 1.85
CA ASP A 6 12.22 -36.13 0.72
C ASP A 6 11.02 -36.30 -0.22
N LEU A 7 9.81 -36.46 0.33
CA LEU A 7 8.57 -36.51 -0.45
C LEU A 7 8.27 -35.19 -1.16
N THR A 8 8.43 -34.04 -0.49
CA THR A 8 8.19 -32.73 -1.10
C THR A 8 9.23 -32.37 -2.17
N ASN A 9 10.48 -32.79 -2.00
CA ASN A 9 11.55 -32.59 -2.97
C ASN A 9 11.43 -33.53 -4.18
N GLY A 10 10.78 -34.69 -4.01
CA GLY A 10 10.51 -35.65 -5.09
C GLY A 10 9.40 -35.22 -6.05
N ILE A 11 8.54 -34.26 -5.67
CA ILE A 11 7.47 -33.74 -6.54
C ILE A 11 8.05 -32.59 -7.39
N LEU A 12 8.17 -32.82 -8.70
CA LEU A 12 8.88 -31.98 -9.68
C LEU A 12 8.45 -30.49 -9.78
N ASN A 13 7.43 -30.04 -9.05
CA ASN A 13 6.87 -28.68 -9.17
C ASN A 13 6.67 -27.95 -7.82
N LEU A 14 7.27 -28.42 -6.72
CA LEU A 14 7.15 -27.77 -5.41
C LEU A 14 8.52 -27.29 -4.92
N THR A 15 8.58 -26.08 -4.37
CA THR A 15 9.83 -25.50 -3.83
C THR A 15 9.61 -25.09 -2.38
N ILE A 16 10.35 -25.71 -1.46
CA ILE A 16 10.37 -25.29 -0.06
C ILE A 16 11.28 -24.07 0.06
N THR A 17 10.70 -22.90 0.34
CA THR A 17 11.44 -21.63 0.46
C THR A 17 11.91 -21.34 1.88
N TYR A 18 11.25 -21.92 2.89
CA TYR A 18 11.56 -21.71 4.29
C TYR A 18 11.44 -23.00 5.09
N ARG A 19 12.42 -23.25 5.95
CA ARG A 19 12.43 -24.36 6.89
C ARG A 19 12.96 -23.90 8.23
N ARG A 20 12.27 -24.29 9.30
CA ARG A 20 12.74 -24.07 10.66
C ARG A 20 12.21 -25.15 11.59
N GLN A 21 13.12 -25.74 12.36
CA GLN A 21 12.76 -26.56 13.51
C GLN A 21 12.69 -25.67 14.74
N LEU A 22 11.59 -25.74 15.49
CA LEU A 22 11.42 -25.00 16.74
C LEU A 22 11.83 -25.90 17.91
N LEU A 23 12.85 -25.48 18.66
CA LEU A 23 13.29 -26.14 19.89
C LEU A 23 12.55 -25.64 21.14
N SER A 24 11.88 -24.50 21.02
CA SER A 24 11.14 -23.81 22.08
C SER A 24 9.86 -23.23 21.49
N TYR A 25 8.74 -23.45 22.17
CA TYR A 25 7.40 -22.98 21.79
C TYR A 25 7.03 -21.73 22.61
N ASN A 26 7.71 -20.61 22.35
CA ASN A 26 7.44 -19.34 23.02
C ASN A 26 6.97 -18.28 22.00
N ASN A 27 6.38 -17.18 22.49
CA ASN A 27 5.84 -16.14 21.61
C ASN A 27 6.93 -15.54 20.71
N ASP A 28 8.13 -15.32 21.24
CA ASP A 28 9.24 -14.74 20.48
C ASP A 28 9.73 -15.63 19.33
N THR A 29 9.81 -16.95 19.54
CA THR A 29 10.19 -17.90 18.49
C THR A 29 9.14 -17.94 17.39
N PHE A 30 7.86 -17.94 17.76
CA PHE A 30 6.76 -17.86 16.79
C PHE A 30 6.79 -16.55 16.01
N ARG A 31 6.90 -15.39 16.68
CA ARG A 31 7.00 -14.08 16.01
C ARG A 31 8.19 -14.00 15.07
N SER A 32 9.36 -14.50 15.50
CA SER A 32 10.55 -14.57 14.67
C SER A 32 10.33 -15.44 13.43
N ALA A 33 9.72 -16.61 13.58
CA ALA A 33 9.42 -17.51 12.45
C ALA A 33 8.40 -16.90 11.49
N LEU A 34 7.30 -16.35 12.01
CA LEU A 34 6.25 -15.70 11.22
C LEU A 34 6.79 -14.51 10.42
N LYS A 35 7.69 -13.71 11.02
CA LYS A 35 8.36 -12.61 10.31
C LYS A 35 9.16 -13.11 9.10
N SER A 36 9.88 -14.22 9.25
CA SER A 36 10.61 -14.81 8.12
C SER A 36 9.67 -15.41 7.07
N ILE A 37 8.59 -16.07 7.49
CA ILE A 37 7.61 -16.70 6.59
C ILE A 37 6.88 -15.66 5.75
N ARG A 38 6.50 -14.52 6.34
CA ARG A 38 5.74 -13.45 5.70
C ARG A 38 6.35 -12.98 4.37
N ASP A 39 7.68 -12.94 4.30
CA ASP A 39 8.40 -12.38 3.16
C ASP A 39 8.69 -13.43 2.06
N VAL A 40 8.41 -14.73 2.31
CA VAL A 40 8.83 -15.83 1.41
C VAL A 40 7.78 -16.90 1.12
N SER A 41 6.69 -16.98 1.89
CA SER A 41 5.61 -17.96 1.66
C SER A 41 4.21 -17.44 1.99
N ARG A 42 3.21 -18.06 1.38
CA ARG A 42 1.77 -17.93 1.68
C ARG A 42 1.12 -19.24 2.11
N ILE A 43 1.73 -20.37 1.77
CA ILE A 43 1.27 -21.70 2.19
C ILE A 43 2.33 -22.27 3.13
N THR A 44 1.95 -22.54 4.37
CA THR A 44 2.88 -23.03 5.39
C THR A 44 2.35 -24.30 6.02
N ILE A 45 3.22 -25.31 6.09
CA ILE A 45 2.97 -26.55 6.80
C ILE A 45 3.64 -26.46 8.17
N ALA A 46 2.86 -26.61 9.23
CA ALA A 46 3.34 -26.62 10.60
C ALA A 46 3.01 -27.96 11.27
N CYS A 47 3.91 -28.43 12.13
CA CYS A 47 3.75 -29.67 12.88
C CYS A 47 4.00 -29.37 14.36
N PHE A 48 2.99 -29.60 15.19
CA PHE A 48 3.06 -29.44 16.63
C PHE A 48 2.47 -30.66 17.31
N GLU A 49 3.17 -31.20 18.31
CA GLU A 49 2.67 -32.35 19.08
C GLU A 49 1.79 -31.93 20.27
N SER A 50 1.99 -30.71 20.79
CA SER A 50 1.26 -30.18 21.95
C SER A 50 0.12 -29.25 21.51
N ASP A 51 -1.06 -29.46 22.08
CA ASP A 51 -2.23 -28.61 21.87
C ASP A 51 -1.99 -27.16 22.31
N GLU A 52 -1.21 -26.97 23.39
CA GLU A 52 -0.84 -25.65 23.87
C GLU A 52 0.05 -24.92 22.86
N ALA A 53 1.05 -25.61 22.30
CA ALA A 53 1.93 -25.03 21.28
C ALA A 53 1.15 -24.66 20.01
N ARG A 54 0.22 -25.52 19.60
CA ARG A 54 -0.67 -25.29 18.44
C ARG A 54 -1.59 -24.09 18.66
N ARG A 55 -2.25 -24.01 19.82
CA ARG A 55 -3.09 -22.87 20.19
C ARG A 55 -2.29 -21.58 20.24
N ASN A 56 -1.13 -21.59 20.89
CA ASN A 56 -0.28 -20.40 20.99
C ASN A 56 0.27 -19.95 19.63
N PHE A 57 0.55 -20.90 18.73
CA PHE A 57 0.96 -20.59 17.36
C PHE A 57 -0.19 -19.93 16.56
N LEU A 58 -1.41 -20.45 16.66
CA LEU A 58 -2.60 -19.82 16.05
C LEU A 58 -2.84 -18.41 16.57
N VAL A 59 -2.70 -18.20 17.87
CA VAL A 59 -2.76 -16.85 18.47
C VAL A 59 -1.67 -15.94 17.90
N ALA A 60 -0.44 -16.43 17.78
CA ALA A 60 0.66 -15.66 17.20
C ALA A 60 0.42 -15.30 15.72
N ILE A 61 -0.24 -16.17 14.94
CA ILE A 61 -0.64 -15.89 13.56
C ILE A 61 -1.64 -14.72 13.51
N ALA A 62 -2.68 -14.78 14.34
CA ALA A 62 -3.69 -13.72 14.42
C ALA A 62 -3.08 -12.39 14.90
N GLU A 63 -2.21 -12.42 15.92
CA GLU A 63 -1.48 -11.23 16.39
C GLU A 63 -0.54 -10.63 15.33
N ALA A 64 -0.04 -11.45 14.40
CA ALA A 64 0.78 -11.02 13.27
C ALA A 64 -0.04 -10.51 12.07
N GLY A 65 -1.37 -10.62 12.11
CA GLY A 65 -2.27 -10.30 10.99
C GLY A 65 -2.05 -11.21 9.79
N MET A 66 -1.66 -12.48 10.03
CA MET A 66 -1.46 -13.50 9.00
C MET A 66 -2.59 -14.54 8.98
N ASP A 67 -3.74 -14.20 9.55
CA ASP A 67 -5.01 -14.93 9.55
C ASP A 67 -5.97 -14.46 8.44
N THR A 68 -5.44 -13.78 7.43
CA THR A 68 -6.20 -13.28 6.28
C THR A 68 -6.43 -14.36 5.21
N GLU A 69 -7.29 -14.06 4.24
CA GLU A 69 -7.54 -14.92 3.09
C GLU A 69 -6.29 -15.22 2.23
N GLU A 70 -5.21 -14.46 2.38
CA GLU A 70 -3.96 -14.66 1.65
C GLU A 70 -3.10 -15.83 2.15
N TYR A 71 -3.29 -16.26 3.41
CA TYR A 71 -2.41 -17.23 4.06
C TYR A 71 -3.09 -18.57 4.32
N MET A 72 -2.47 -19.67 3.89
CA MET A 72 -2.93 -21.03 4.20
C MET A 72 -2.02 -21.70 5.23
N TRP A 73 -2.61 -22.10 6.35
CA TRP A 73 -1.93 -22.79 7.44
C TRP A 73 -2.39 -24.25 7.48
N ILE A 74 -1.50 -25.16 7.05
CA ILE A 74 -1.74 -26.60 7.12
C ILE A 74 -1.06 -27.13 8.37
N MET A 75 -1.84 -27.62 9.33
CA MET A 75 -1.29 -28.28 10.51
C MET A 75 -1.36 -29.79 10.35
N ILE A 76 -0.20 -30.43 10.36
CA ILE A 76 -0.12 -31.89 10.36
C ILE A 76 -0.21 -32.34 11.81
N GLU A 77 -1.18 -33.22 12.07
CA GLU A 77 -1.40 -33.78 13.39
C GLU A 77 -1.48 -35.30 13.30
N SER A 78 -0.66 -35.99 14.09
CA SER A 78 -0.59 -37.46 14.07
C SER A 78 -1.63 -38.13 15.00
N ARG A 79 -2.30 -37.37 15.89
CA ARG A 79 -3.12 -37.92 16.98
C ARG A 79 -4.63 -37.73 16.81
N LYS A 80 -5.09 -37.14 15.70
CA LYS A 80 -6.52 -36.98 15.36
C LYS A 80 -7.32 -36.21 16.44
N ALA A 81 -6.70 -35.27 17.13
CA ALA A 81 -7.34 -34.41 18.13
C ALA A 81 -8.19 -33.31 17.49
N GLY A 82 -7.87 -32.88 16.25
CA GLY A 82 -8.71 -31.91 15.52
C GLY A 82 -8.84 -30.58 16.29
N PHE A 83 -9.95 -29.86 16.07
CA PHE A 83 -10.32 -28.66 16.83
C PHE A 83 -11.39 -28.93 17.91
N GLY A 84 -11.99 -30.12 17.92
CA GLY A 84 -13.02 -30.60 18.82
C GLY A 84 -13.06 -32.13 18.94
N GLN A 85 -13.99 -32.65 19.75
CA GLN A 85 -13.99 -34.05 20.17
C GLN A 85 -14.35 -35.02 19.02
N GLN A 86 -13.39 -35.88 18.69
CA GLN A 86 -13.40 -37.10 17.86
C GLN A 86 -14.76 -37.46 17.20
N ILE A 87 -14.90 -37.18 15.90
CA ILE A 87 -16.06 -37.65 15.10
C ILE A 87 -15.84 -39.12 14.70
N ASP A 88 -16.77 -39.97 15.15
CA ASP A 88 -16.92 -41.37 14.76
C ASP A 88 -17.41 -41.47 13.32
N VAL A 89 -16.74 -42.30 12.49
CA VAL A 89 -17.12 -42.56 11.09
C VAL A 89 -17.69 -43.98 11.01
N GLU A 90 -18.86 -44.11 10.37
CA GLU A 90 -19.65 -45.36 10.23
C GLU A 90 -18.84 -46.57 9.71
N PRO A 91 -19.01 -47.78 10.28
CA PRO A 91 -18.34 -49.00 9.81
C PRO A 91 -19.02 -49.65 8.60
N LEU A 92 -18.20 -50.13 7.64
CA LEU A 92 -18.62 -51.05 6.57
C LEU A 92 -18.74 -52.51 7.07
N ASN A 93 -19.59 -53.31 6.43
CA ASN A 93 -19.89 -54.71 6.79
C ASN A 93 -18.70 -55.70 6.73
N SER A 94 -17.62 -55.45 5.97
CA SER A 94 -16.46 -56.36 5.94
C SER A 94 -15.59 -56.25 7.20
N THR A 95 -15.84 -55.25 8.05
CA THR A 95 -15.09 -55.04 9.30
C THR A 95 -15.59 -55.95 10.43
N ALA A 96 -16.82 -56.46 10.35
CA ALA A 96 -17.43 -57.26 11.42
C ALA A 96 -16.75 -58.63 11.59
N GLU A 97 -16.39 -59.28 10.49
CA GLU A 97 -15.73 -60.61 10.52
C GLU A 97 -14.31 -60.53 11.08
N PHE A 98 -13.54 -59.52 10.68
CA PHE A 98 -12.20 -59.29 11.22
C PHE A 98 -12.21 -58.97 12.72
N ILE A 99 -13.17 -58.16 13.19
CA ILE A 99 -13.31 -57.86 14.62
C ILE A 99 -13.70 -59.11 15.41
N ALA A 100 -14.56 -59.97 14.84
CA ALA A 100 -14.92 -61.24 15.47
C ALA A 100 -13.68 -62.13 15.62
N ASP A 101 -12.83 -62.26 14.59
CA ASP A 101 -11.60 -63.04 14.65
C ASP A 101 -10.57 -62.48 15.65
N VAL A 102 -10.38 -61.16 15.68
CA VAL A 102 -9.48 -60.51 16.66
C VAL A 102 -9.97 -60.69 18.08
N LYS A 103 -11.27 -60.51 18.34
CA LYS A 103 -11.86 -60.75 19.67
C LYS A 103 -11.67 -62.20 20.09
N GLN A 104 -11.86 -63.15 19.16
CA GLN A 104 -11.62 -64.56 19.42
C GLN A 104 -10.16 -64.82 19.79
N LYS A 105 -9.19 -64.30 19.02
CA LYS A 105 -7.76 -64.47 19.31
C LYS A 105 -7.29 -63.83 20.62
N MET A 106 -7.94 -62.76 21.06
CA MET A 106 -7.64 -62.15 22.36
C MET A 106 -8.10 -62.99 23.56
N THR A 107 -9.07 -63.89 23.37
CA THR A 107 -9.44 -64.88 24.39
C THR A 107 -8.41 -66.01 24.50
N GLU A 108 -7.56 -66.19 23.48
CA GLU A 108 -6.52 -67.21 23.45
C GLU A 108 -5.24 -66.75 24.17
N PRO A 109 -4.39 -67.68 24.66
CA PRO A 109 -3.09 -67.34 25.23
C PRO A 109 -2.19 -66.64 24.20
N PRO A 110 -1.39 -65.63 24.59
CA PRO A 110 -1.04 -65.20 25.95
C PRO A 110 -1.98 -64.17 26.58
N TYR A 111 -3.02 -63.73 25.86
CA TYR A 111 -3.80 -62.56 26.25
C TYR A 111 -4.92 -62.89 27.27
N ASN A 112 -5.52 -64.08 27.20
CA ASN A 112 -6.52 -64.59 28.15
C ASN A 112 -7.56 -63.54 28.59
N CYS A 113 -8.08 -62.76 27.63
CA CYS A 113 -9.04 -61.71 27.91
C CYS A 113 -10.42 -62.32 28.19
N ASN A 114 -10.93 -62.18 29.41
CA ASN A 114 -12.21 -62.76 29.85
C ASN A 114 -13.42 -61.87 29.52
N ASP A 115 -13.19 -60.56 29.38
CA ASP A 115 -14.20 -59.58 28.97
C ASP A 115 -13.56 -58.56 28.02
N CYS A 116 -13.77 -58.76 26.72
CA CYS A 116 -13.17 -57.96 25.65
C CYS A 116 -14.20 -57.07 24.96
N THR A 117 -15.33 -56.79 25.61
CA THR A 117 -16.41 -55.97 25.02
C THR A 117 -15.99 -54.53 24.80
N ASP A 118 -15.03 -54.02 25.58
CA ASP A 118 -14.46 -52.67 25.42
C ASP A 118 -13.47 -52.56 24.25
N ILE A 119 -13.09 -53.68 23.62
CA ILE A 119 -12.19 -53.72 22.47
C ILE A 119 -13.04 -53.59 21.21
N ASP A 120 -13.30 -52.36 20.77
CA ASP A 120 -13.88 -52.06 19.47
C ASP A 120 -12.82 -51.39 18.56
N PRO A 121 -12.15 -52.15 17.68
CA PRO A 121 -11.12 -51.61 16.79
C PRO A 121 -11.62 -50.50 15.87
N VAL A 122 -12.92 -50.52 15.52
CA VAL A 122 -13.58 -49.51 14.68
C VAL A 122 -13.69 -48.19 15.45
N ARG A 123 -14.02 -48.26 16.74
CA ARG A 123 -14.19 -47.09 17.61
C ARG A 123 -12.89 -46.32 17.83
N PHE A 124 -11.73 -47.00 17.85
CA PHE A 124 -10.46 -46.32 18.12
C PHE A 124 -9.78 -45.74 16.87
N THR A 125 -9.94 -46.36 15.69
CA THR A 125 -9.15 -45.96 14.51
C THR A 125 -9.93 -45.80 13.19
N GLY A 126 -11.22 -46.15 13.15
CA GLY A 126 -11.99 -46.24 11.92
C GLY A 126 -11.56 -47.42 11.04
N THR A 127 -11.99 -47.43 9.77
CA THR A 127 -11.62 -48.49 8.82
C THR A 127 -10.12 -48.50 8.53
N VAL A 128 -9.50 -49.67 8.68
CA VAL A 128 -8.08 -49.90 8.34
C VAL A 128 -8.00 -50.73 7.07
N ILE A 129 -7.35 -50.18 6.04
CA ILE A 129 -7.09 -50.87 4.78
C ILE A 129 -5.62 -51.30 4.79
N ILE A 130 -5.37 -52.59 4.63
CA ILE A 130 -4.02 -53.16 4.54
C ILE A 130 -3.78 -53.55 3.07
N ASN A 131 -2.69 -53.05 2.49
CA ASN A 131 -2.33 -53.35 1.12
C ASN A 131 -1.67 -54.72 0.99
N GLN A 132 -1.43 -55.13 -0.26
CA GLN A 132 -0.80 -56.41 -0.60
C GLN A 132 0.62 -56.57 -0.04
N ASN A 133 1.30 -55.46 0.30
CA ASN A 133 2.62 -55.44 0.93
C ASN A 133 2.53 -55.48 2.47
N LEU A 134 1.39 -55.89 3.03
CA LEU A 134 1.14 -55.97 4.48
C LEU A 134 1.34 -54.63 5.21
N SER A 135 1.26 -53.52 4.48
CA SER A 135 1.40 -52.17 5.02
C SER A 135 0.04 -51.49 5.07
N ARG A 136 -0.18 -50.62 6.05
CA ARG A 136 -1.42 -49.85 6.17
C ARG A 136 -1.46 -48.78 5.09
N ASP A 137 -2.55 -48.72 4.33
CA ASP A 137 -2.82 -47.59 3.46
C ASP A 137 -3.29 -46.41 4.33
N PRO A 138 -2.58 -45.28 4.29
CA PRO A 138 -2.95 -44.13 5.10
C PRO A 138 -4.23 -43.47 4.59
N VAL A 139 -5.10 -43.10 5.53
CA VAL A 139 -6.29 -42.29 5.28
C VAL A 139 -6.13 -41.01 6.08
N PHE A 140 -5.98 -39.89 5.39
CA PHE A 140 -5.92 -38.57 6.01
C PHE A 140 -7.24 -37.84 5.84
N TYR A 141 -7.65 -37.15 6.90
CA TYR A 141 -8.80 -36.26 6.87
C TYR A 141 -8.30 -34.83 7.02
N VAL A 142 -8.77 -33.96 6.14
CA VAL A 142 -8.52 -32.53 6.22
C VAL A 142 -9.69 -31.90 6.98
N TRP A 143 -9.39 -31.36 8.15
CA TRP A 143 -10.35 -30.71 9.03
C TRP A 143 -10.30 -29.21 8.84
N GLY A 144 -11.44 -28.56 8.99
CA GLY A 144 -11.55 -27.11 8.99
C GLY A 144 -12.81 -26.64 9.69
N LEU A 145 -12.97 -25.33 9.77
CA LEU A 145 -14.13 -24.70 10.39
C LEU A 145 -15.10 -24.24 9.30
N ASN A 146 -16.40 -24.46 9.52
CA ASN A 146 -17.46 -23.91 8.68
C ASN A 146 -17.83 -22.46 9.10
N THR A 147 -18.81 -21.85 8.43
CA THR A 147 -19.31 -20.49 8.74
C THR A 147 -19.90 -20.33 10.15
N SER A 148 -20.18 -21.43 10.83
CA SER A 148 -20.75 -21.46 12.18
C SER A 148 -19.70 -21.84 13.23
N ASP A 149 -18.41 -21.78 12.88
CA ASP A 149 -17.27 -22.16 13.71
C ASP A 149 -17.32 -23.62 14.21
N GLN A 150 -18.02 -24.49 13.47
CA GLN A 150 -18.05 -25.91 13.76
C GLN A 150 -17.01 -26.66 12.93
N GLU A 151 -16.33 -27.60 13.60
CA GLU A 151 -15.38 -28.48 12.95
C GLU A 151 -16.10 -29.43 11.98
N VAL A 152 -15.61 -29.46 10.74
CA VAL A 152 -16.12 -30.34 9.68
C VAL A 152 -14.96 -30.96 8.90
N VAL A 153 -15.19 -32.17 8.39
CA VAL A 153 -14.26 -32.83 7.45
C VAL A 153 -14.44 -32.20 6.08
N LEU A 154 -13.42 -31.51 5.59
CA LEU A 154 -13.42 -30.83 4.29
C LEU A 154 -13.05 -31.78 3.15
N MET A 155 -12.00 -32.57 3.35
CA MET A 155 -11.47 -33.50 2.35
C MET A 155 -11.04 -34.81 3.00
N LYS A 156 -11.10 -35.88 2.22
CA LYS A 156 -10.56 -37.20 2.56
C LYS A 156 -9.49 -37.55 1.54
N ILE A 157 -8.28 -37.79 2.02
CA ILE A 157 -7.13 -38.17 1.20
C ILE A 157 -6.84 -39.64 1.47
N THR A 158 -6.95 -40.46 0.43
CA THR A 158 -6.67 -41.90 0.46
C THR A 158 -5.63 -42.22 -0.58
N GLY A 159 -4.64 -43.05 -0.29
CA GLY A 159 -3.72 -43.49 -1.33
C GLY A 159 -2.56 -44.34 -0.84
N ALA A 160 -1.90 -44.99 -1.80
CA ALA A 160 -0.65 -45.70 -1.58
C ALA A 160 0.52 -44.70 -1.42
N LEU A 161 1.69 -45.18 -0.95
CA LEU A 161 2.91 -44.36 -0.79
C LEU A 161 3.45 -43.73 -2.10
N SER A 162 2.83 -43.97 -3.26
CA SER A 162 3.21 -43.36 -4.54
C SER A 162 2.29 -42.18 -4.90
N VAL A 163 2.88 -41.11 -5.47
CA VAL A 163 2.17 -39.88 -5.85
C VAL A 163 1.03 -40.14 -6.84
N GLU A 164 1.16 -41.15 -7.70
CA GLU A 164 0.14 -41.56 -8.67
C GLU A 164 -1.06 -42.30 -8.03
N GLY A 165 -0.89 -42.82 -6.80
CA GLY A 165 -1.92 -43.55 -6.07
C GLY A 165 -2.74 -42.70 -5.09
N VAL A 166 -2.50 -41.38 -5.02
CA VAL A 166 -3.20 -40.48 -4.09
C VAL A 166 -4.51 -39.98 -4.70
N VAL A 167 -5.62 -40.27 -4.03
CA VAL A 167 -6.96 -39.81 -4.37
C VAL A 167 -7.42 -38.81 -3.30
N ILE A 168 -7.76 -37.61 -3.75
CA ILE A 168 -8.37 -36.58 -2.91
C ILE A 168 -9.86 -36.58 -3.20
N SER A 169 -10.66 -36.88 -2.19
CA SER A 169 -12.12 -36.81 -2.23
C SER A 169 -12.59 -35.57 -1.47
N GLU A 170 -13.19 -34.62 -2.17
CA GLU A 170 -13.87 -33.48 -1.55
C GLU A 170 -15.12 -33.97 -0.83
N MET A 171 -15.19 -33.73 0.49
CA MET A 171 -16.33 -34.14 1.32
C MET A 171 -17.36 -33.02 1.45
N GLN A 172 -17.00 -31.81 1.04
CA GLN A 172 -17.80 -30.58 1.10
C GLN A 172 -17.65 -29.80 -0.21
N PRO A 173 -18.60 -28.92 -0.57
CA PRO A 173 -18.47 -28.10 -1.77
C PRO A 173 -17.34 -27.05 -1.61
N PRO A 174 -16.74 -26.57 -2.72
CA PRO A 174 -15.65 -25.60 -2.68
C PRO A 174 -15.97 -24.32 -1.90
N SER A 175 -17.24 -23.89 -1.88
CA SER A 175 -17.70 -22.72 -1.12
C SER A 175 -17.56 -22.88 0.40
N VAL A 176 -17.59 -24.11 0.91
CA VAL A 176 -17.38 -24.41 2.34
C VAL A 176 -15.90 -24.64 2.62
N ILE A 177 -15.20 -25.35 1.74
CA ILE A 177 -13.76 -25.62 1.87
C ILE A 177 -12.96 -24.31 1.92
N TRP A 178 -13.28 -23.37 1.05
CA TRP A 178 -12.53 -22.13 0.87
C TRP A 178 -13.23 -20.92 1.46
N VAL A 179 -14.14 -21.11 2.42
CA VAL A 179 -14.95 -20.02 2.98
C VAL A 179 -14.10 -18.91 3.61
N ASN A 180 -13.01 -19.28 4.28
CA ASN A 180 -12.05 -18.35 4.89
C ASN A 180 -11.09 -17.71 3.86
N HIS A 181 -11.19 -18.09 2.59
CA HIS A 181 -10.35 -17.65 1.48
C HIS A 181 -11.17 -17.02 0.34
N GLY A 182 -12.30 -16.39 0.66
CA GLY A 182 -13.15 -15.74 -0.34
C GLY A 182 -13.81 -16.70 -1.33
N GLY A 183 -13.90 -18.00 -0.99
CA GLY A 183 -14.53 -19.04 -1.80
C GLY A 183 -13.63 -19.70 -2.84
N SER A 184 -12.32 -19.40 -2.84
CA SER A 184 -11.35 -20.02 -3.75
C SER A 184 -10.03 -20.35 -3.05
N PRO A 185 -9.22 -21.28 -3.59
CA PRO A 185 -7.90 -21.56 -3.04
C PRO A 185 -7.01 -20.30 -3.04
N PRO A 186 -6.24 -20.05 -1.96
CA PRO A 186 -5.36 -18.89 -1.90
C PRO A 186 -4.22 -18.99 -2.90
N LEU A 187 -3.71 -17.84 -3.32
CA LEU A 187 -2.59 -17.75 -4.24
C LEU A 187 -1.29 -18.21 -3.58
N ASN A 188 -0.45 -18.90 -4.35
CA ASN A 188 0.89 -19.32 -3.89
C ASN A 188 1.85 -18.13 -3.66
N ARG A 189 1.52 -16.96 -4.19
CA ARG A 189 2.25 -15.70 -4.05
C ARG A 189 1.25 -14.57 -3.79
N PRO A 190 1.62 -13.56 -3.01
CA PRO A 190 0.77 -12.39 -2.83
C PRO A 190 0.52 -11.69 -4.18
N HIS A 191 -0.62 -11.01 -4.28
CA HIS A 191 -1.07 -10.37 -5.52
C HIS A 191 -0.02 -9.43 -6.13
N CYS A 192 0.68 -8.66 -5.30
CA CYS A 192 1.74 -7.73 -5.73
C CYS A 192 3.18 -8.29 -5.65
N GLY A 193 3.34 -9.60 -5.52
CA GLY A 193 4.66 -10.23 -5.31
C GLY A 193 5.21 -9.98 -3.90
N PHE A 194 6.18 -10.80 -3.48
CA PHE A 194 6.75 -10.71 -2.12
C PHE A 194 7.53 -9.40 -1.88
N ASP A 195 8.02 -8.79 -2.95
CA ASP A 195 8.74 -7.51 -2.94
C ASP A 195 7.82 -6.29 -3.14
N GLY A 196 6.52 -6.53 -3.40
CA GLY A 196 5.53 -5.48 -3.67
C GLY A 196 5.70 -4.78 -5.03
N LYS A 197 6.64 -5.21 -5.87
CA LYS A 197 6.97 -4.55 -7.15
C LYS A 197 6.26 -5.16 -8.35
N ALA A 198 5.53 -6.26 -8.19
CA ALA A 198 4.82 -6.88 -9.30
C ALA A 198 3.59 -6.05 -9.72
N CYS A 199 3.06 -5.22 -8.82
CA CYS A 199 2.01 -4.27 -9.13
C CYS A 199 2.59 -2.98 -9.75
N PRO A 200 1.87 -2.32 -10.68
CA PRO A 200 2.31 -1.05 -11.23
C PRO A 200 2.42 0.01 -10.11
N PRO A 201 3.50 0.81 -10.10
CA PRO A 201 3.67 1.85 -9.08
C PRO A 201 2.53 2.87 -9.16
N SER A 202 2.15 3.44 -8.02
CA SER A 202 1.15 4.51 -7.99
C SER A 202 1.68 5.76 -8.69
N PHE A 203 0.77 6.59 -9.21
CA PHE A 203 1.11 7.86 -9.87
C PHE A 203 2.02 8.75 -9.00
N VAL A 204 1.81 8.76 -7.69
CA VAL A 204 2.60 9.57 -6.75
C VAL A 204 4.05 9.12 -6.73
N GLU A 205 4.32 7.81 -6.66
CA GLU A 205 5.71 7.29 -6.65
C GLU A 205 6.40 7.50 -7.99
N GLN A 206 5.67 7.37 -9.10
CA GLN A 206 6.23 7.53 -10.44
C GLN A 206 6.56 9.01 -10.76
N TYR A 207 5.75 9.96 -10.28
CA TYR A 207 5.87 11.36 -10.66
C TYR A 207 6.32 12.30 -9.53
N LEU A 208 6.66 11.80 -8.33
CA LEU A 208 7.13 12.65 -7.21
C LEU A 208 8.32 13.53 -7.60
N ALA A 209 9.35 12.94 -8.24
CA ALA A 209 10.53 13.69 -8.66
C ALA A 209 10.21 14.71 -9.76
N VAL A 210 9.36 14.34 -10.71
CA VAL A 210 8.96 15.19 -11.84
C VAL A 210 8.08 16.36 -11.38
N THR A 211 7.16 16.11 -10.44
CA THR A 211 6.27 17.14 -9.86
C THR A 211 7.07 18.15 -9.02
N LEU A 212 8.02 17.70 -8.20
CA LEU A 212 8.90 18.60 -7.45
C LEU A 212 9.80 19.44 -8.38
N ALA A 213 10.38 18.81 -9.42
CA ALA A 213 11.22 19.52 -10.38
C ALA A 213 10.45 20.59 -11.17
N SER A 214 9.23 20.27 -11.63
CA SER A 214 8.40 21.21 -12.38
C SER A 214 7.96 22.42 -11.54
N ILE A 215 7.63 22.22 -10.25
CA ILE A 215 7.30 23.31 -9.33
C ILE A 215 8.52 24.22 -9.11
N ALA A 216 9.70 23.64 -8.88
CA ALA A 216 10.93 24.40 -8.67
C ALA A 216 11.27 25.27 -9.90
N VAL A 217 11.18 24.71 -11.11
CA VAL A 217 11.39 25.46 -12.35
C VAL A 217 10.35 26.57 -12.51
N GLY A 218 9.08 26.30 -12.20
CA GLY A 218 8.01 27.30 -12.23
C GLY A 218 8.30 28.50 -11.30
N LEU A 219 8.74 28.24 -10.07
CA LEU A 219 9.09 29.29 -9.11
C LEU A 219 10.29 30.13 -9.57
N VAL A 220 11.31 29.49 -10.16
CA VAL A 220 12.47 30.19 -10.71
C VAL A 220 12.06 31.09 -11.89
N LEU A 221 11.20 30.61 -12.78
CA LEU A 221 10.69 31.40 -13.90
C LEU A 221 9.88 32.61 -13.39
N ILE A 222 9.00 32.41 -12.40
CA ILE A 222 8.24 33.51 -11.78
C ILE A 222 9.17 34.54 -11.15
N ALA A 223 10.23 34.10 -10.45
CA ALA A 223 11.21 35.01 -9.85
C ALA A 223 11.98 35.83 -10.90
N ILE A 224 12.37 35.21 -12.03
CA ILE A 224 13.04 35.91 -13.13
C ILE A 224 12.12 36.97 -13.76
N ILE A 225 10.84 36.62 -13.99
CA ILE A 225 9.86 37.57 -14.53
C ILE A 225 9.65 38.73 -13.56
N ALA A 226 9.48 38.44 -12.26
CA ALA A 226 9.33 39.47 -11.24
C ALA A 226 10.56 40.40 -11.17
N ALA A 227 11.78 39.85 -11.23
CA ALA A 227 13.01 40.63 -11.25
C ALA A 227 13.11 41.53 -12.49
N ALA A 228 12.72 41.02 -13.67
CA ALA A 228 12.69 41.80 -14.90
C ALA A 228 11.67 42.96 -14.81
N VAL A 229 10.47 42.70 -14.28
CA VAL A 229 9.45 43.74 -14.05
C VAL A 229 9.97 44.81 -13.08
N ILE A 230 10.58 44.40 -11.96
CA ILE A 230 11.18 45.32 -10.97
C ILE A 230 12.29 46.16 -11.62
N TYR A 231 13.13 45.54 -12.45
CA TYR A 231 14.19 46.24 -13.18
C TYR A 231 13.60 47.31 -14.11
N ILE A 232 12.59 46.96 -14.93
CA ILE A 232 11.91 47.89 -15.84
C ILE A 232 11.24 49.03 -15.07
N MET A 233 10.58 48.75 -13.94
CA MET A 233 9.98 49.80 -13.11
C MET A 233 11.03 50.76 -12.54
N ARG A 234 12.19 50.24 -12.10
CA ARG A 234 13.29 51.07 -11.58
C ARG A 234 13.94 51.91 -12.67
N THR A 235 14.14 51.38 -13.86
CA THR A 235 14.69 52.17 -14.99
C THR A 235 13.71 53.26 -15.40
N LYS A 236 12.42 52.94 -15.51
CA LYS A 236 11.37 53.93 -15.79
C LYS A 236 11.30 55.05 -14.75
N ARG A 237 11.42 54.72 -13.47
CA ARG A 237 11.46 55.72 -12.39
C ARG A 237 12.66 56.66 -12.50
N LYS A 238 13.86 56.12 -12.80
CA LYS A 238 15.06 56.93 -13.03
C LYS A 238 14.94 57.80 -14.28
N GLU A 239 14.33 57.29 -15.35
CA GLU A 239 14.04 58.07 -16.56
C GLU A 239 13.09 59.23 -16.27
N GLN A 240 12.04 59.00 -15.48
CA GLN A 240 11.14 60.06 -15.03
C GLN A 240 11.87 61.11 -14.21
N GLU A 241 12.72 60.72 -13.26
CA GLU A 241 13.55 61.66 -12.48
C GLU A 241 14.49 62.47 -13.38
N ARG A 242 15.11 61.85 -14.39
CA ARG A 242 15.97 62.53 -15.37
C ARG A 242 15.20 63.53 -16.22
N LEU A 243 14.04 63.16 -16.76
CA LEU A 243 13.15 64.07 -17.48
C LEU A 243 12.66 65.21 -16.58
N ASN A 244 12.44 64.92 -15.29
CA ASN A 244 12.00 65.91 -14.31
C ASN A 244 13.07 66.99 -14.03
N LEU A 245 14.34 66.65 -14.20
CA LEU A 245 15.44 67.61 -14.06
C LEU A 245 15.62 68.48 -15.31
N LEU A 246 15.17 68.03 -16.50
CA LEU A 246 15.31 68.79 -17.74
C LEU A 246 14.38 70.01 -17.82
N TRP A 247 13.23 70.01 -17.14
CA TRP A 247 12.35 71.18 -17.09
C TRP A 247 12.74 72.18 -16.00
N GLN A 248 13.69 71.84 -15.14
CA GLN A 248 14.20 72.78 -14.14
C GLN A 248 15.17 73.75 -14.83
N ILE A 249 14.82 75.03 -14.83
CA ILE A 249 15.69 76.07 -15.36
C ILE A 249 16.87 76.24 -14.37
N PRO A 250 18.12 76.01 -14.79
CA PRO A 250 19.25 76.09 -13.87
C PRO A 250 19.48 77.55 -13.46
N PHE A 251 19.72 77.80 -12.17
CA PHE A 251 19.84 79.15 -11.60
C PHE A 251 20.91 80.00 -12.31
N ILE A 252 21.99 79.37 -12.78
CA ILE A 252 23.06 80.03 -13.55
C ILE A 252 22.60 80.60 -14.91
N SER A 253 21.50 80.10 -15.46
CA SER A 253 20.91 80.63 -16.69
C SER A 253 19.98 81.83 -16.44
N LEU A 254 19.70 82.14 -15.17
CA LEU A 254 18.85 83.28 -14.82
C LEU A 254 19.65 84.56 -14.97
N GLN A 255 19.30 85.34 -15.98
CA GLN A 255 19.83 86.68 -16.18
C GLN A 255 18.97 87.70 -15.42
N LYS A 256 19.61 88.57 -14.64
CA LYS A 256 18.90 89.64 -13.93
C LYS A 256 18.27 90.61 -14.95
N PRO A 257 16.96 90.90 -14.86
CA PRO A 257 16.32 91.83 -15.78
C PRO A 257 16.88 93.24 -15.61
N ASN A 258 17.19 93.90 -16.74
CA ASN A 258 17.65 95.27 -16.76
C ASN A 258 16.46 96.23 -16.56
N GLN A 259 16.54 97.09 -15.54
CA GLN A 259 15.42 97.94 -15.09
C GLN A 259 14.94 98.97 -16.13
N LYS A 260 15.75 99.28 -17.16
CA LYS A 260 15.40 100.22 -18.23
C LYS A 260 14.60 99.60 -19.39
N ASP A 261 14.55 98.26 -19.51
CA ASP A 261 14.01 97.55 -20.68
C ASP A 261 12.58 97.01 -20.48
N THR A 262 12.04 97.04 -19.27
CA THR A 262 10.75 96.42 -18.86
C THR A 262 9.52 96.95 -19.61
N THR A 263 9.61 98.12 -20.23
CA THR A 263 8.49 98.71 -20.99
C THR A 263 8.30 98.10 -22.38
N SER A 264 9.19 97.20 -22.82
CA SER A 264 9.17 96.58 -24.16
C SER A 264 8.83 95.08 -24.16
N HIS A 265 8.41 94.53 -23.02
CA HIS A 265 8.08 93.12 -22.89
C HIS A 265 6.57 92.88 -22.85
N SER A 266 6.09 91.89 -23.61
CA SER A 266 4.76 91.33 -23.42
C SER A 266 4.84 90.18 -22.43
N PHE A 267 4.02 90.22 -21.39
CA PHE A 267 3.91 89.16 -20.38
C PHE A 267 2.74 88.24 -20.74
N PHE A 268 2.98 86.94 -20.74
CA PHE A 268 1.94 85.92 -20.79
C PHE A 268 1.66 85.47 -19.35
N THR A 269 0.40 85.62 -18.93
CA THR A 269 -0.07 85.24 -17.60
C THR A 269 -0.94 83.98 -17.68
N LEU A 270 -0.80 83.07 -16.72
CA LEU A 270 -1.71 81.95 -16.53
C LEU A 270 -2.27 82.06 -15.12
N GLY A 271 -3.59 82.27 -15.01
CA GLY A 271 -4.18 82.74 -13.76
C GLY A 271 -3.70 84.16 -13.43
N ASN A 272 -3.25 84.36 -12.19
CA ASN A 272 -2.72 85.65 -11.72
C ASN A 272 -1.19 85.80 -11.84
N ASP A 273 -0.47 84.76 -12.27
CA ASP A 273 0.99 84.78 -12.30
C ASP A 273 1.53 84.96 -13.72
N SER A 274 2.54 85.82 -13.87
CA SER A 274 3.27 86.00 -15.13
C SER A 274 4.32 84.90 -15.29
N ILE A 275 4.22 84.11 -16.35
CA ILE A 275 5.05 82.92 -16.55
C ILE A 275 6.15 83.13 -17.60
N VAL A 276 5.87 83.96 -18.62
CA VAL A 276 6.81 84.20 -19.74
C VAL A 276 6.77 85.67 -20.14
N ALA A 277 7.94 86.29 -20.34
CA ALA A 277 8.07 87.63 -20.87
C ALA A 277 8.86 87.60 -22.20
N ARG A 278 8.29 88.15 -23.27
CA ARG A 278 8.98 88.25 -24.57
C ARG A 278 9.24 89.70 -24.95
N LYS A 279 10.49 90.04 -25.27
CA LYS A 279 10.89 91.39 -25.72
C LYS A 279 10.45 91.59 -27.17
N HIS A 280 9.71 92.66 -27.45
CA HIS A 280 9.39 93.06 -28.82
C HIS A 280 10.46 94.03 -29.35
N LYS A 281 10.85 93.89 -30.62
CA LYS A 281 11.83 94.79 -31.26
C LYS A 281 11.23 96.16 -31.60
N VAL A 282 9.91 96.27 -31.70
CA VAL A 282 9.22 97.49 -32.13
C VAL A 282 8.36 98.02 -30.99
N ARG A 283 8.53 99.31 -30.67
CA ARG A 283 7.70 100.04 -29.71
C ARG A 283 6.54 100.68 -30.44
N THR A 284 5.38 100.04 -30.47
CA THR A 284 4.13 100.66 -30.93
C THR A 284 3.63 101.62 -29.85
N LEU A 285 3.93 102.90 -30.00
CA LEU A 285 3.36 103.97 -29.18
C LEU A 285 1.92 104.20 -29.64
N MET A 286 0.94 103.81 -28.83
CA MET A 286 -0.46 104.13 -29.09
C MET A 286 -0.70 105.63 -28.94
N ASN A 287 -1.34 106.23 -29.93
CA ASN A 287 -1.80 107.61 -29.88
C ASN A 287 -3.00 107.72 -28.90
N LYS A 288 -3.27 108.91 -28.37
CA LYS A 288 -4.50 109.21 -27.59
C LYS A 288 -5.77 108.73 -28.29
N ASN A 289 -5.82 108.76 -29.61
CA ASN A 289 -6.97 108.27 -30.38
C ASN A 289 -7.13 106.74 -30.31
N ASP A 290 -6.02 105.99 -30.33
CA ASP A 290 -6.04 104.52 -30.24
C ASP A 290 -6.48 104.07 -28.84
N CYS A 291 -6.00 104.77 -27.79
CA CYS A 291 -6.43 104.55 -26.41
C CYS A 291 -7.93 104.87 -26.21
N ALA A 292 -8.47 105.88 -26.90
CA ALA A 292 -9.88 106.22 -26.85
C ALA A 292 -10.75 105.17 -27.57
N ALA A 293 -10.26 104.59 -28.67
CA ALA A 293 -10.94 103.51 -29.37
C ALA A 293 -11.03 102.24 -28.52
N LEU A 294 -9.94 101.84 -27.86
CA LEU A 294 -9.91 100.65 -27.01
C LEU A 294 -10.80 100.75 -25.77
N ARG A 295 -11.03 101.95 -25.23
CA ARG A 295 -12.00 102.16 -24.12
C ARG A 295 -13.45 101.92 -24.54
N LYS A 296 -13.77 102.01 -25.83
CA LYS A 296 -15.13 101.75 -26.35
C LYS A 296 -15.42 100.26 -26.58
N VAL A 297 -14.41 99.39 -26.45
CA VAL A 297 -14.53 97.95 -26.74
C VAL A 297 -14.92 97.12 -25.50
N LYS A 298 -15.28 97.75 -24.38
CA LYS A 298 -16.01 97.04 -23.29
C LYS A 298 -17.51 97.03 -23.59
N GLY A 299 -17.91 96.04 -24.38
CA GLY A 299 -19.25 95.46 -24.44
C GLY A 299 -19.11 93.96 -24.26
#